data_AF-A0A2J0LPX3-F1
#
_entry.id   AF-A0A2J0LPX3-F1
#
_cell.length_a   1.000
_cell.length_b   1.000
_cell.length_c   1.000
_cell.angle_alpha   90.00
_cell.angle_beta   90.00
_cell.angle_gamma   90.00
#
_symmetry.space_group_name_H-M   'P 1'
#
loop_
_entity.id
_entity.type
_entity.pdbx_description
1 polymer ?
#
loop_
_entity_poly.entity_id
_entity_poly.type
_entity_poly.pdbx_seq_one_letter_code
_entity_poly.pdbx_strand_id
1 'polypeptide(L)'
;MEQAIMNRSKEKIVDLIVQKKFDEVKEDIGFSSNIFMVFGLPTRKLKGNPPYWTKETSLCKLTITRHDKNEVPYGCYARMNQIFIDTEVRTKNTNVIDVGRSFNEYVRKVGYREGRANKALLRQLINYITSVIRVEPQDPTPGRILGIQSVVARAWDIYFDVKNPQQLTFSKGQIVLDEDYAKYIHKHSVPLDMNVVGCFKRNPLALD
;
A
#
# COMPACT_ATOMS: atom_id res chain seq x y z
N MET A 1 -12.44 -8.89 -20.64
CA MET A 1 -12.31 -9.25 -19.20
C MET A 1 -12.26 -8.02 -18.30
N GLU A 2 -11.44 -7.00 -18.60
CA GLU A 2 -11.39 -5.74 -17.82
C GLU A 2 -12.73 -4.97 -17.78
N GLN A 3 -13.45 -4.87 -18.90
CA GLN A 3 -14.79 -4.25 -18.95
C GLN A 3 -15.82 -4.95 -18.02
N ALA A 4 -15.81 -6.29 -17.95
CA ALA A 4 -16.72 -7.04 -17.08
C ALA A 4 -16.39 -6.86 -15.58
N ILE A 5 -15.10 -6.77 -15.22
CA ILE A 5 -14.66 -6.49 -13.85
C ILE A 5 -15.05 -5.07 -13.45
N MET A 6 -14.93 -4.11 -14.37
CA MET A 6 -15.31 -2.72 -14.14
C MET A 6 -16.83 -2.58 -13.98
N ASN A 7 -17.63 -3.30 -14.76
CA ASN A 7 -19.09 -3.27 -14.63
C ASN A 7 -19.55 -3.80 -13.27
N ARG A 8 -18.99 -4.94 -12.82
CA ARG A 8 -19.28 -5.51 -11.50
C ARG A 8 -18.82 -4.63 -10.34
N SER A 9 -17.73 -3.87 -10.52
CA SER A 9 -17.25 -2.95 -9.49
C SER A 9 -18.16 -1.72 -9.37
N LYS A 10 -18.68 -1.23 -10.51
CA LYS A 10 -19.67 -0.14 -10.55
C LYS A 10 -20.97 -0.53 -9.85
N GLU A 11 -21.51 -1.72 -10.12
CA GLU A 11 -22.71 -2.25 -9.45
C GLU A 11 -22.53 -2.26 -7.92
N LYS A 12 -21.41 -2.80 -7.43
CA LYS A 12 -21.11 -2.81 -5.98
C LYS A 12 -21.05 -1.42 -5.34
N ILE A 13 -20.58 -0.42 -6.08
CA ILE A 13 -20.52 0.95 -5.57
C ILE A 13 -21.90 1.55 -5.47
N VAL A 14 -22.76 1.31 -6.47
CA VAL A 14 -24.16 1.75 -6.42
C VAL A 14 -24.85 1.10 -5.21
N ASP A 15 -24.70 -0.20 -5.02
CA ASP A 15 -25.22 -0.92 -3.85
C ASP A 15 -24.69 -0.33 -2.54
N LEU A 16 -23.37 -0.06 -2.47
CA LEU A 16 -22.74 0.52 -1.29
C LEU A 16 -23.26 1.93 -0.98
N ILE A 17 -23.49 2.76 -1.99
CA ILE A 17 -24.05 4.11 -1.81
C ILE A 17 -25.47 4.00 -1.24
N VAL A 18 -26.29 3.08 -1.75
CA VAL A 18 -27.64 2.82 -1.23
C VAL A 18 -27.56 2.38 0.23
N GLN A 19 -26.75 1.37 0.54
CA GLN A 19 -26.57 0.86 1.90
C GLN A 19 -26.11 1.94 2.88
N LYS A 20 -25.16 2.79 2.46
CA LYS A 20 -24.69 3.93 3.27
C LYS A 20 -25.80 4.96 3.52
N LYS A 21 -26.66 5.22 2.54
CA LYS A 21 -27.79 6.14 2.71
C LYS A 21 -28.80 5.64 3.74
N PHE A 22 -28.89 4.32 3.93
CA PHE A 22 -29.75 3.67 4.91
C PHE A 22 -29.01 3.25 6.19
N ASP A 23 -27.79 3.74 6.41
CA ASP A 23 -26.94 3.42 7.59
C ASP A 23 -26.72 1.91 7.81
N GLU A 24 -26.81 1.10 6.75
CA GLU A 24 -26.68 -0.37 6.81
C GLU A 24 -25.22 -0.83 6.87
N VAL A 25 -24.28 0.06 6.53
CA VAL A 25 -22.83 -0.22 6.48
C VAL A 25 -22.10 0.73 7.40
N LYS A 26 -21.31 0.17 8.33
CA LYS A 26 -20.46 0.96 9.22
C LYS A 26 -19.36 1.66 8.44
N GLU A 27 -19.02 2.86 8.88
CA GLU A 27 -17.83 3.56 8.38
C GLU A 27 -16.58 2.75 8.72
N ASP A 28 -15.74 2.56 7.70
CA ASP A 28 -14.43 1.94 7.81
C ASP A 28 -13.43 2.86 7.13
N ILE A 29 -12.57 3.50 7.93
CA ILE A 29 -11.68 4.57 7.49
C ILE A 29 -10.25 4.04 7.46
N GLY A 30 -9.64 4.10 6.28
CA GLY A 30 -8.22 3.87 6.06
C GLY A 30 -7.53 5.18 5.72
N PHE A 31 -6.22 5.10 5.52
CA PHE A 31 -5.40 6.25 5.15
C PHE A 31 -4.42 5.88 4.05
N SER A 32 -4.14 6.85 3.19
CA SER A 32 -3.07 6.76 2.19
C SER A 32 -2.29 8.07 2.16
N SER A 33 -0.97 7.96 2.11
CA SER A 33 -0.06 9.08 1.90
C SER A 33 -0.41 9.81 0.60
N ASN A 34 -0.50 11.13 0.65
CA ASN A 34 -0.83 11.95 -0.53
C ASN A 34 0.10 11.68 -1.73
N ILE A 35 1.37 11.31 -1.51
CA ILE A 35 2.28 10.94 -2.59
C ILE A 35 1.75 9.77 -3.43
N PHE A 36 1.17 8.76 -2.80
CA PHE A 36 0.59 7.62 -3.52
C PHE A 36 -0.77 7.93 -4.11
N MET A 37 -1.50 8.93 -3.61
CA MET A 37 -2.69 9.44 -4.30
C MET A 37 -2.35 10.20 -5.59
N VAL A 38 -1.22 10.90 -5.62
CA VAL A 38 -0.80 11.66 -6.81
C VAL A 38 -0.13 10.74 -7.84
N PHE A 39 0.80 9.92 -7.40
CA PHE A 39 1.63 9.12 -8.31
C PHE A 39 1.11 7.69 -8.48
N GLY A 40 0.51 7.10 -7.45
CA GLY A 40 0.23 5.68 -7.42
C GLY A 40 1.49 4.82 -7.50
N LEU A 41 1.28 3.51 -7.59
CA LEU A 41 2.34 2.53 -7.86
C LEU A 41 2.27 2.06 -9.32
N PRO A 42 3.29 1.36 -9.85
CA PRO A 42 3.11 0.61 -11.09
C PRO A 42 1.87 -0.28 -11.04
N THR A 43 1.07 -0.31 -12.10
CA THR A 43 -0.17 -1.11 -12.15
C THR A 43 0.13 -2.59 -12.36
N ARG A 44 1.28 -2.90 -12.98
CA ARG A 44 1.72 -4.25 -13.36
C ARG A 44 3.21 -4.40 -13.09
N LYS A 45 3.67 -5.67 -13.10
CA LYS A 45 5.09 -5.99 -12.99
C LYS A 45 5.87 -5.33 -14.11
N LEU A 46 6.98 -4.69 -13.78
CA LEU A 46 7.87 -4.06 -14.75
C LEU A 46 8.69 -5.13 -15.49
N LYS A 47 8.74 -5.01 -16.83
CA LYS A 47 9.52 -5.91 -17.68
C LYS A 47 11.02 -5.75 -17.35
N GLY A 48 11.73 -6.86 -17.20
CA GLY A 48 13.17 -6.86 -16.92
C GLY A 48 13.57 -6.52 -15.48
N ASN A 49 12.61 -6.33 -14.56
CA ASN A 49 12.86 -6.00 -13.15
C ASN A 49 13.89 -4.86 -12.95
N PRO A 50 13.62 -3.66 -13.48
CA PRO A 50 14.56 -2.54 -13.40
C PRO A 50 14.87 -2.18 -11.94
N PRO A 51 16.05 -1.58 -11.66
CA PRO A 51 16.45 -1.22 -10.30
C PRO A 51 15.57 -0.11 -9.68
N TYR A 52 14.90 0.68 -10.52
CA TYR A 52 14.00 1.73 -10.07
C TYR A 52 12.84 1.91 -11.06
N TRP A 53 11.80 2.59 -10.58
CA TRP A 53 10.69 3.09 -11.38
C TRP A 53 10.47 4.56 -11.07
N THR A 54 10.18 5.36 -12.09
CA THR A 54 9.90 6.78 -11.95
C THR A 54 8.55 7.15 -12.52
N LYS A 55 7.89 8.12 -11.89
CA LYS A 55 6.73 8.81 -12.45
C LYS A 55 6.88 10.30 -12.21
N GLU A 56 6.62 11.09 -13.23
CA GLU A 56 6.78 12.54 -13.22
C GLU A 56 5.44 13.22 -13.44
N THR A 57 5.25 14.34 -12.76
CA THR A 57 4.16 15.29 -12.95
C THR A 57 4.77 16.67 -13.17
N SER A 58 3.96 17.67 -13.52
CA SER A 58 4.43 19.06 -13.65
C SER A 58 4.99 19.64 -12.34
N LEU A 59 4.65 19.07 -11.19
CA LEU A 59 5.02 19.59 -9.88
C LEU A 59 6.12 18.79 -9.19
N CYS A 60 6.29 17.51 -9.53
CA CYS A 60 7.15 16.63 -8.76
C CYS A 60 7.45 15.33 -9.53
N LYS A 61 8.60 14.73 -9.22
CA LYS A 61 9.04 13.39 -9.63
C LYS A 61 9.07 12.44 -8.44
N LEU A 62 8.48 11.26 -8.61
CA LEU A 62 8.59 10.14 -7.69
C LEU A 62 9.52 9.10 -8.28
N THR A 63 10.50 8.63 -7.50
CA THR A 63 11.36 7.50 -7.83
C THR A 63 11.22 6.44 -6.74
N ILE A 64 10.93 5.20 -7.12
CA ILE A 64 10.92 4.05 -6.21
C ILE A 64 12.04 3.11 -6.63
N THR A 65 13.02 2.95 -5.77
CA THR A 65 14.16 2.04 -5.97
C THR A 65 13.89 0.74 -5.22
N ARG A 66 14.09 -0.40 -5.89
CA ARG A 66 13.91 -1.72 -5.28
C ARG A 66 15.19 -2.20 -4.62
N HIS A 67 15.03 -3.13 -3.67
CA HIS A 67 16.14 -3.95 -3.18
C HIS A 67 16.65 -4.90 -4.28
N ASP A 68 17.93 -5.30 -4.22
CA ASP A 68 18.62 -6.08 -5.25
C ASP A 68 17.96 -7.44 -5.55
N LYS A 69 17.46 -8.11 -4.50
CA LYS A 69 16.78 -9.41 -4.52
C LYS A 69 15.27 -9.33 -4.78
N ASN A 70 14.69 -8.14 -4.78
CA ASN A 70 13.24 -7.93 -4.85
C ASN A 70 12.83 -7.27 -6.18
N GLU A 71 11.58 -6.85 -6.25
CA GLU A 71 11.02 -6.12 -7.39
C GLU A 71 10.49 -4.77 -6.93
N VAL A 72 10.33 -3.82 -7.85
CA VAL A 72 9.58 -2.58 -7.54
C VAL A 72 8.14 -2.98 -7.16
N PRO A 73 7.56 -2.46 -6.06
CA PRO A 73 6.19 -2.78 -5.66
C PRO A 73 5.18 -2.41 -6.75
N TYR A 74 4.22 -3.29 -7.03
CA TYR A 74 3.25 -3.10 -8.12
C TYR A 74 1.88 -3.75 -7.85
N GLY A 75 0.88 -3.29 -8.61
CA GLY A 75 -0.48 -3.84 -8.65
C GLY A 75 -1.28 -3.56 -7.38
N CYS A 76 -2.40 -4.27 -7.22
CA CYS A 76 -3.34 -4.04 -6.12
C CYS A 76 -2.75 -4.42 -4.76
N TYR A 77 -2.01 -5.54 -4.68
CA TYR A 77 -1.49 -6.00 -3.40
C TYR A 77 -0.48 -5.02 -2.79
N ALA A 78 0.36 -4.39 -3.61
CA ALA A 78 1.29 -3.38 -3.13
C ALA A 78 0.54 -2.14 -2.58
N ARG A 79 -0.50 -1.67 -3.29
CA ARG A 79 -1.34 -0.56 -2.83
C ARG A 79 -2.08 -0.89 -1.55
N MET A 80 -2.68 -2.07 -1.45
CA MET A 80 -3.38 -2.48 -0.24
C MET A 80 -2.43 -2.63 0.95
N ASN A 81 -1.21 -3.13 0.74
CA ASN A 81 -0.18 -3.15 1.79
C ASN A 81 0.23 -1.73 2.19
N GLN A 82 0.39 -0.81 1.23
CA GLN A 82 0.68 0.60 1.48
C GLN A 82 -0.44 1.28 2.26
N ILE A 83 -1.70 1.13 1.86
CA ILE A 83 -2.87 1.65 2.59
C ILE A 83 -2.92 1.08 4.02
N PHE A 84 -2.70 -0.22 4.19
CA PHE A 84 -2.65 -0.85 5.52
C PHE A 84 -1.56 -0.23 6.41
N ILE A 85 -0.34 -0.08 5.87
CA ILE A 85 0.80 0.52 6.57
C ILE A 85 0.48 1.95 6.97
N ASP A 86 -0.02 2.76 6.04
CA ASP A 86 -0.32 4.17 6.28
C ASP A 86 -1.46 4.34 7.29
N THR A 87 -2.45 3.44 7.24
CA THR A 87 -3.55 3.39 8.21
C THR A 87 -3.04 3.05 9.61
N GLU A 88 -2.20 2.02 9.75
CA GLU A 88 -1.63 1.61 11.03
C GLU A 88 -0.81 2.73 11.66
N VAL A 89 0.07 3.36 10.87
CA VAL A 89 0.85 4.52 11.30
C VAL A 89 -0.09 5.62 11.76
N ARG A 90 -0.99 6.07 10.89
CA ARG A 90 -1.85 7.24 11.14
C ARG A 90 -2.80 7.08 12.33
N THR A 91 -3.36 5.88 12.51
CA THR A 91 -4.35 5.59 13.56
C THR A 91 -3.71 5.30 14.91
N LYS A 92 -2.55 4.64 14.93
CA LYS A 92 -1.88 4.23 16.19
C LYS A 92 -0.79 5.19 16.64
N ASN A 93 -0.43 6.18 15.83
CA ASN A 93 0.64 7.11 16.14
C ASN A 93 1.98 6.43 16.43
N THR A 94 2.37 5.53 15.52
CA THR A 94 3.51 4.62 15.69
C THR A 94 4.29 4.47 14.37
N ASN A 95 5.58 4.24 14.48
CA ASN A 95 6.42 3.74 13.38
C ASN A 95 6.61 2.22 13.44
N VAL A 96 6.07 1.53 14.45
CA VAL A 96 6.12 0.06 14.60
C VAL A 96 4.76 -0.54 14.28
N ILE A 97 4.70 -1.35 13.23
CA ILE A 97 3.48 -1.94 12.68
C ILE A 97 3.41 -3.41 13.07
N ASP A 98 2.27 -3.81 13.64
CA ASP A 98 1.99 -5.18 14.05
C ASP A 98 1.26 -5.94 12.94
N VAL A 99 1.99 -6.82 12.25
CA VAL A 99 1.43 -7.63 11.16
C VAL A 99 0.68 -8.87 11.66
N GLY A 100 0.66 -9.14 12.96
CA GLY A 100 -0.07 -10.24 13.58
C GLY A 100 0.79 -11.48 13.90
N ARG A 101 0.14 -12.51 14.46
CA ARG A 101 0.76 -13.79 14.84
C ARG A 101 0.62 -14.89 13.79
N SER A 102 -0.11 -14.63 12.72
CA SER A 102 -0.30 -15.58 11.63
C SER A 102 -0.48 -14.83 10.31
N PHE A 103 -0.18 -15.50 9.20
CA PHE A 103 -0.40 -14.91 7.89
C PHE A 103 -1.88 -14.63 7.62
N ASN A 104 -2.77 -15.46 8.18
CA ASN A 104 -4.21 -15.26 8.06
C ASN A 104 -4.72 -14.02 8.79
N GLU A 105 -4.18 -13.73 9.96
CA GLU A 105 -4.46 -12.48 10.67
C GLU A 105 -4.05 -11.28 9.81
N TYR A 106 -2.83 -11.33 9.24
CA TYR A 106 -2.33 -10.29 8.33
C TYR A 106 -3.23 -10.09 7.10
N VAL A 107 -3.58 -11.17 6.40
CA VAL A 107 -4.43 -11.12 5.21
C VAL A 107 -5.78 -10.46 5.49
N ARG A 108 -6.38 -10.76 6.65
CA ARG A 108 -7.64 -10.15 7.08
C ARG A 108 -7.46 -8.66 7.39
N LYS A 109 -6.39 -8.26 8.09
CA LYS A 109 -6.08 -6.85 8.37
C LYS A 109 -5.95 -6.02 7.09
N VAL A 110 -5.40 -6.60 6.01
CA VAL A 110 -5.26 -5.91 4.71
C VAL A 110 -6.57 -5.90 3.89
N GLY A 111 -7.64 -6.59 4.33
CA GLY A 111 -8.94 -6.60 3.62
C GLY A 111 -9.08 -7.67 2.53
N TYR A 112 -8.22 -8.70 2.56
CA TYR A 112 -8.31 -9.87 1.69
C TYR A 112 -8.86 -11.09 2.43
N ARG A 113 -9.25 -12.10 1.64
CA ARG A 113 -9.58 -13.43 2.12
C ARG A 113 -8.45 -14.38 1.76
N GLU A 114 -8.27 -15.40 2.60
CA GLU A 114 -7.23 -16.41 2.45
C GLU A 114 -7.37 -17.15 1.12
N GLY A 115 -6.24 -17.47 0.47
CA GLY A 115 -6.24 -18.29 -0.74
C GLY A 115 -4.97 -18.19 -1.58
N ARG A 116 -5.08 -18.52 -2.87
CA ARG A 116 -3.92 -18.56 -3.80
C ARG A 116 -3.16 -17.23 -3.92
N ALA A 117 -3.83 -16.10 -3.61
CA ALA A 117 -3.26 -14.76 -3.65
C ALA A 117 -2.23 -14.47 -2.53
N ASN A 118 -2.20 -15.30 -1.48
CA ASN A 118 -1.40 -15.12 -0.27
C ASN A 118 0.09 -14.86 -0.56
N LYS A 119 0.70 -15.69 -1.42
CA LYS A 119 2.11 -15.52 -1.81
C LYS A 119 2.39 -14.19 -2.52
N ALA A 120 1.45 -13.75 -3.36
CA ALA A 120 1.58 -12.49 -4.09
C ALA A 120 1.44 -11.28 -3.14
N LEU A 121 0.53 -11.36 -2.17
CA LEU A 121 0.38 -10.34 -1.14
C LEU A 121 1.64 -10.18 -0.30
N LEU A 122 2.20 -11.29 0.20
CA LEU A 122 3.44 -11.28 0.97
C LEU A 122 4.61 -10.77 0.13
N ARG A 123 4.76 -11.23 -1.12
CA ARG A 123 5.81 -10.74 -2.01
C ARG A 123 5.72 -9.22 -2.20
N GLN A 124 4.52 -8.67 -2.41
CA GLN A 124 4.36 -7.23 -2.56
C GLN A 124 4.58 -6.45 -1.26
N LEU A 125 4.36 -7.07 -0.09
CA LEU A 125 4.72 -6.47 1.19
C LEU A 125 6.25 -6.32 1.27
N ILE A 126 6.98 -7.42 1.01
CA ILE A 126 8.44 -7.42 1.03
C ILE A 126 9.02 -6.44 0.00
N ASN A 127 8.48 -6.42 -1.22
CA ASN A 127 8.89 -5.45 -2.24
C ASN A 127 8.71 -4.00 -1.76
N TYR A 128 7.61 -3.70 -1.08
CA TYR A 128 7.31 -2.35 -0.60
C TYR A 128 8.21 -1.95 0.58
N ILE A 129 8.29 -2.77 1.63
CA ILE A 129 9.05 -2.39 2.85
C ILE A 129 10.55 -2.30 2.63
N THR A 130 11.07 -3.02 1.64
CA THR A 130 12.49 -2.98 1.27
C THR A 130 12.83 -1.91 0.23
N SER A 131 11.84 -1.13 -0.22
CA SER A 131 12.05 -0.09 -1.22
C SER A 131 12.57 1.22 -0.61
N VAL A 132 13.20 2.04 -1.45
CA VAL A 132 13.55 3.42 -1.16
C VAL A 132 12.66 4.32 -1.99
N ILE A 133 11.99 5.26 -1.33
CA ILE A 133 11.14 6.27 -1.95
C ILE A 133 11.94 7.56 -2.01
N ARG A 134 12.03 8.16 -3.21
CA ARG A 134 12.60 9.48 -3.43
C ARG A 134 11.58 10.39 -4.11
N VAL A 135 11.51 11.61 -3.64
CA VAL A 135 10.58 12.64 -4.06
C VAL A 135 11.38 13.89 -4.42
N GLU A 136 11.24 14.35 -5.65
CA GLU A 136 11.98 15.49 -6.20
C GLU A 136 10.97 16.51 -6.74
N PRO A 137 10.61 17.53 -5.95
CA PRO A 137 9.74 18.62 -6.39
C PRO A 137 10.37 19.38 -7.56
N GLN A 138 9.56 19.79 -8.53
CA GLN A 138 9.95 20.72 -9.57
C GLN A 138 9.97 22.14 -8.96
N ASP A 139 11.13 22.81 -8.99
CA ASP A 139 11.27 24.18 -8.51
C ASP A 139 11.48 25.12 -9.71
N PRO A 140 10.72 26.23 -9.82
CA PRO A 140 10.88 27.18 -10.91
C PRO A 140 12.20 27.95 -10.85
N THR A 141 12.92 27.92 -9.73
CA THR A 141 14.18 28.64 -9.53
C THR A 141 15.31 27.96 -10.32
N PRO A 142 15.91 28.63 -11.32
CA PRO A 142 16.98 28.04 -12.12
C PRO A 142 18.15 27.57 -11.25
N GLY A 143 18.55 26.31 -11.40
CA GLY A 143 19.68 25.71 -10.69
C GLY A 143 19.37 25.17 -9.29
N ARG A 144 18.14 25.30 -8.78
CA ARG A 144 17.75 24.73 -7.48
C ARG A 144 17.33 23.26 -7.64
N ILE A 145 18.01 22.37 -6.92
CA ILE A 145 17.69 20.94 -6.88
C ILE A 145 17.20 20.61 -5.47
N LEU A 146 15.97 20.09 -5.38
CA LEU A 146 15.36 19.65 -4.13
C LEU A 146 15.03 18.17 -4.24
N GLY A 147 15.32 17.42 -3.18
CA GLY A 147 15.01 16.00 -3.12
C GLY A 147 14.98 15.52 -1.69
N ILE A 148 14.03 14.67 -1.39
CA ILE A 148 13.95 13.93 -0.12
C ILE A 148 13.89 12.44 -0.48
N GLN A 149 14.61 11.61 0.27
CA GLN A 149 14.54 10.17 0.12
C GLN A 149 14.46 9.50 1.47
N SER A 150 13.75 8.38 1.54
CA SER A 150 13.66 7.54 2.73
C SER A 150 13.59 6.07 2.33
N VAL A 151 14.21 5.20 3.13
CA VAL A 151 13.81 3.78 3.14
C VAL A 151 12.39 3.67 3.68
N VAL A 152 11.62 2.68 3.23
CA VAL A 152 10.28 2.46 3.79
C VAL A 152 10.39 1.87 5.20
N ALA A 153 11.05 0.71 5.34
CA ALA A 153 11.30 0.09 6.63
C ALA A 153 12.78 0.15 7.02
N ARG A 154 13.03 0.54 8.27
CA ARG A 154 14.34 0.49 8.91
C ARG A 154 14.68 -0.91 9.43
N ALA A 155 13.68 -1.64 9.92
CA ALA A 155 13.82 -3.02 10.37
C ALA A 155 12.51 -3.79 10.18
N TRP A 156 12.56 -5.11 10.06
CA TRP A 156 11.38 -5.97 10.03
C TRP A 156 11.74 -7.36 10.55
N ASP A 157 10.82 -7.95 11.31
CA ASP A 157 10.86 -9.34 11.75
C ASP A 157 9.48 -9.94 11.47
N ILE A 158 9.38 -10.69 10.37
CA ILE A 158 8.12 -11.26 9.90
C ILE A 158 8.33 -12.75 9.68
N TYR A 159 7.57 -13.56 10.41
CA TYR A 159 7.49 -15.00 10.19
C TYR A 159 6.08 -15.39 9.76
N PHE A 160 5.93 -15.68 8.46
CA PHE A 160 4.66 -16.11 7.88
C PHE A 160 4.83 -17.45 7.16
N ASP A 161 4.24 -18.51 7.72
CA ASP A 161 4.11 -19.77 7.00
C ASP A 161 2.95 -19.68 6.01
N VAL A 162 3.26 -19.43 4.73
CA VAL A 162 2.24 -19.37 3.68
C VAL A 162 1.67 -20.76 3.34
N LYS A 163 2.36 -21.86 3.70
CA LYS A 163 1.83 -23.24 3.56
C LYS A 163 0.89 -23.59 4.71
N ASN A 164 1.14 -23.07 5.90
CA ASN A 164 0.27 -23.19 7.08
C ASN A 164 -0.17 -21.81 7.61
N PRO A 165 -1.07 -21.08 6.92
CA PRO A 165 -1.38 -19.69 7.24
C PRO A 165 -2.04 -19.45 8.60
N GLN A 166 -2.59 -20.49 9.22
CA GLN A 166 -3.19 -20.46 10.56
C GLN A 166 -2.19 -20.71 11.69
N GLN A 167 -0.96 -21.13 11.36
CA GLN A 167 0.06 -21.38 12.36
C GLN A 167 0.36 -20.10 13.13
N LEU A 168 0.23 -20.18 14.45
CA LEU A 168 0.52 -19.08 15.36
C LEU A 168 2.02 -19.06 15.68
N THR A 169 2.60 -17.86 15.63
CA THR A 169 3.93 -17.58 16.14
C THR A 169 3.87 -17.15 17.60
N PHE A 170 4.96 -17.39 18.35
CA PHE A 170 5.07 -16.96 19.74
C PHE A 170 5.06 -15.43 19.88
N SER A 171 5.82 -14.74 19.02
CA SER A 171 5.83 -13.27 18.91
C SER A 171 4.97 -12.81 17.75
N LYS A 172 4.51 -11.55 17.80
CA LYS A 172 3.87 -10.91 16.65
C LYS A 172 4.95 -10.46 15.66
N GLY A 173 4.71 -10.62 14.37
CA GLY A 173 5.58 -10.02 13.36
C GLY A 173 5.52 -8.49 13.44
N GLN A 174 6.65 -7.83 13.23
CA GLN A 174 6.77 -6.38 13.30
C GLN A 174 7.50 -5.79 12.10
N ILE A 175 7.08 -4.59 11.69
CA ILE A 175 7.77 -3.75 10.72
C ILE A 175 8.03 -2.41 11.39
N VAL A 176 9.29 -2.01 11.45
CA VAL A 176 9.71 -0.71 11.97
C VAL A 176 9.98 0.19 10.75
N LEU A 177 9.10 1.16 10.53
CA LEU A 177 9.28 2.16 9.48
C LEU A 177 10.41 3.12 9.82
N ASP A 178 10.97 3.72 8.77
CA ASP A 178 11.78 4.91 8.93
C ASP A 178 10.99 6.02 9.65
N GLU A 179 11.64 6.73 10.56
CA GLU A 179 10.98 7.73 11.39
C GLU A 179 10.48 8.92 10.58
N ASP A 180 11.25 9.37 9.59
CA ASP A 180 10.87 10.51 8.76
C ASP A 180 9.77 10.10 7.79
N TYR A 181 9.78 8.86 7.31
CA TYR A 181 8.68 8.31 6.55
C TYR A 181 7.39 8.19 7.37
N ALA A 182 7.46 7.68 8.60
CA ALA A 182 6.30 7.61 9.49
C ALA A 182 5.74 9.00 9.84
N LYS A 183 6.61 9.98 10.14
CA LYS A 183 6.21 11.38 10.36
C LYS A 183 5.55 11.99 9.13
N TYR A 184 6.05 11.66 7.94
CA TYR A 184 5.46 12.10 6.67
C TYR A 184 4.04 11.56 6.51
N ILE A 185 3.83 10.25 6.68
CA ILE A 185 2.50 9.62 6.65
C ILE A 185 1.57 10.34 7.64
N HIS A 186 2.03 10.55 8.87
CA HIS A 186 1.23 11.22 9.90
C HIS A 186 0.70 12.59 9.49
N LYS A 187 1.56 13.38 8.84
CA LYS A 187 1.25 14.75 8.46
C LYS A 187 0.51 14.85 7.13
N HIS A 188 0.70 13.88 6.23
CA HIS A 188 0.30 13.98 4.82
C HIS A 188 -0.57 12.81 4.34
N SER A 189 -1.16 12.04 5.24
CA SER A 189 -2.17 11.03 4.90
C SER A 189 -3.56 11.64 4.67
N VAL A 190 -4.27 11.11 3.67
CA VAL A 190 -5.66 11.45 3.35
C VAL A 190 -6.56 10.27 3.76
N PRO A 191 -7.73 10.51 4.37
CA PRO A 191 -8.67 9.45 4.72
C PRO A 191 -9.29 8.80 3.47
N LEU A 192 -9.49 7.49 3.53
CA LEU A 192 -10.12 6.66 2.50
C LEU A 192 -11.29 5.89 3.10
N ASP A 193 -12.36 5.71 2.33
CA ASP A 193 -13.44 4.80 2.68
C ASP A 193 -13.09 3.37 2.25
N MET A 194 -12.78 2.52 3.23
CA MET A 194 -12.31 1.16 2.98
C MET A 194 -13.39 0.27 2.36
N ASN A 195 -14.67 0.62 2.51
CA ASN A 195 -15.75 -0.09 1.81
C ASN A 195 -15.67 0.14 0.29
N VAL A 196 -15.34 1.37 -0.13
CA VAL A 196 -15.14 1.72 -1.54
C VAL A 196 -13.84 1.09 -2.07
N VAL A 197 -12.74 1.18 -1.32
CA VAL A 197 -11.47 0.51 -1.65
C VAL A 197 -11.71 -1.00 -1.86
N GLY A 198 -12.52 -1.62 -0.99
CA GLY A 198 -12.91 -3.02 -1.07
C GLY A 198 -13.62 -3.41 -2.37
N CYS A 199 -14.35 -2.48 -3.01
CA CYS A 199 -14.98 -2.68 -4.30
C CYS A 199 -13.96 -2.76 -5.45
N PHE A 200 -12.85 -2.01 -5.35
CA PHE A 200 -11.83 -1.87 -6.38
C PHE A 200 -10.55 -2.67 -6.15
N LYS A 201 -10.44 -3.46 -5.08
CA LYS A 201 -9.21 -4.20 -4.70
C LYS A 201 -8.61 -5.17 -5.74
N ARG A 202 -9.23 -5.32 -6.90
CA ARG A 202 -8.77 -6.11 -8.06
C ARG A 202 -8.42 -5.26 -9.30
N ASN A 203 -8.57 -3.94 -9.22
CA ASN A 203 -8.22 -3.00 -10.27
C ASN A 203 -7.21 -1.97 -9.72
N PRO A 204 -5.92 -2.07 -10.09
CA PRO A 204 -4.90 -1.19 -9.53
C PRO A 204 -5.06 0.27 -9.96
N LEU A 205 -5.63 0.54 -11.14
CA LEU A 205 -5.86 1.90 -11.63
C LEU A 205 -7.02 2.59 -10.91
N ALA A 206 -7.99 1.84 -10.39
CA ALA A 206 -9.13 2.39 -9.68
C ALA A 206 -8.90 2.53 -8.17
N LEU A 207 -7.73 2.09 -7.69
CA LEU A 207 -7.30 2.24 -6.29
C LEU A 207 -6.49 3.52 -6.07
N ASP A 208 -5.98 4.13 -7.15
CA ASP A 208 -5.34 5.45 -7.14
C ASP A 208 -6.40 6.51 -7.47
#